data_AF-A0A7V8NU60-F1
#
_entry.id   AF-A0A7V8NU60-F1
#
_cell.length_a   1.000
_cell.length_b   1.000
_cell.length_c   1.000
_cell.angle_alpha   90.00
_cell.angle_beta   90.00
_cell.angle_gamma   90.00
#
_symmetry.space_group_name_H-M   'P 1'
#
loop_
_entity.id
_entity.type
_entity.pdbx_description
1 polymer ?
#
loop_
_entity_poly.entity_id
_entity_poly.type
_entity_poly.pdbx_seq_one_letter_code
_entity_poly.pdbx_strand_id
1 'polypeptide(L)' 'METLTAHWTDYELLDSGNGKKLERFGEIVLIRPEAQARWKPALAAHPWETAHAEFQKASRGQ' A
#
# COMPACT_ATOMS: atom_id res chain seq x y z
N MET A 1 -26.47 3.51 -19.90
CA MET A 1 -25.06 3.09 -19.75
C MET A 1 -24.83 2.94 -18.27
N GLU A 2 -24.81 1.69 -17.80
CA GLU A 2 -24.71 1.37 -16.37
C GLU A 2 -23.24 1.14 -16.03
N THR A 3 -22.67 2.04 -15.23
CA THR A 3 -21.28 1.93 -14.77
C THR A 3 -21.21 0.84 -13.70
N LEU A 4 -20.55 -0.28 -14.01
CA LEU A 4 -20.42 -1.48 -13.15
C LEU A 4 -19.56 -1.26 -11.88
N THR A 5 -19.00 -0.06 -11.68
CA THR A 5 -18.20 0.26 -10.50
C THR A 5 -19.04 1.03 -9.51
N ALA A 6 -19.77 0.31 -8.66
CA ALA A 6 -20.28 0.89 -7.42
C ALA A 6 -19.09 1.60 -6.73
N HIS A 7 -19.27 2.88 -6.39
CA HIS A 7 -18.25 3.79 -5.84
C HIS A 7 -17.26 3.05 -4.93
N TRP A 8 -16.07 2.78 -5.45
CA TRP A 8 -14.99 2.08 -4.74
C TRP A 8 -14.33 3.06 -3.78
N THR A 9 -15.09 3.46 -2.75
CA THR A 9 -14.68 4.43 -1.72
C THR A 9 -13.75 3.80 -0.67
N ASP A 10 -13.62 2.48 -0.73
CA ASP A 10 -12.87 1.69 0.24
C ASP A 10 -11.37 1.69 -0.06
N TYR A 11 -10.96 1.89 -1.31
CA TYR A 11 -9.55 1.85 -1.68
C TYR A 11 -8.91 3.22 -1.84
N GLU A 12 -7.74 3.41 -1.22
CA GLU A 12 -6.92 4.61 -1.39
C GLU A 12 -5.43 4.25 -1.37
N LEU A 13 -4.66 4.77 -2.33
CA LEU A 13 -3.20 4.77 -2.26
C LEU A 13 -2.76 5.96 -1.42
N LEU A 14 -2.29 5.71 -0.20
CA LEU A 14 -1.89 6.75 0.76
C LEU A 14 -0.50 7.31 0.45
N ASP A 15 0.46 6.44 0.14
CA ASP A 15 1.85 6.84 -0.13
C ASP A 15 2.63 5.75 -0.91
N SER A 16 3.78 6.13 -1.48
CA SER A 16 4.69 5.20 -2.14
C SER A 16 6.13 5.68 -2.07
N GLY A 17 7.06 4.72 -1.97
CA GLY A 17 8.49 4.99 -2.00
C GLY A 17 9.30 3.85 -1.41
N ASN A 18 10.62 3.92 -1.55
CA ASN A 18 11.58 2.91 -1.08
C ASN A 18 11.21 1.47 -1.50
N GLY A 19 10.65 1.30 -2.70
CA GLY A 19 10.23 0.01 -3.24
C GLY A 19 8.95 -0.55 -2.61
N LYS A 20 8.15 0.28 -1.93
CA LYS A 20 6.91 -0.08 -1.25
C LYS A 20 5.78 0.92 -1.54
N LYS A 21 4.56 0.50 -1.26
CA LYS A 21 3.35 1.33 -1.26
C LYS A 21 2.51 1.10 -0.02
N LEU A 22 1.84 2.15 0.43
CA LEU A 22 0.93 2.17 1.56
C LEU A 22 -0.51 2.32 1.03
N GLU A 23 -1.31 1.28 1.21
CA GLU A 23 -2.66 1.19 0.64
C GLU A 23 -3.70 1.05 1.76
N ARG A 24 -4.80 1.79 1.67
CA ARG A 24 -5.97 1.66 2.54
C ARG A 24 -7.07 0.89 1.81
N PHE A 25 -7.65 -0.08 2.49
CA PHE A 25 -8.83 -0.87 2.11
C PHE A 25 -9.82 -0.77 3.27
N GLY A 26 -10.64 0.27 3.23
CA GLY A 26 -11.62 0.64 4.24
C GLY A 26 -10.92 1.11 5.50
N GLU A 27 -10.97 0.28 6.53
CA GLU A 27 -10.33 0.50 7.82
C GLU A 27 -8.92 -0.13 7.87
N ILE A 28 -8.58 -0.99 6.91
CA ILE A 28 -7.32 -1.74 6.90
C ILE A 28 -6.28 -0.99 6.06
N VAL A 29 -5.05 -0.91 6.58
CA VAL A 29 -3.91 -0.27 5.91
C VAL A 29 -2.80 -1.27 5.76
N LEU A 30 -2.30 -1.45 4.53
CA LEU A 30 -1.31 -2.47 4.18
C LEU A 30 -0.08 -1.85 3.55
N ILE A 31 1.08 -2.40 3.86
CA ILE A 31 2.32 -2.14 3.16
C ILE A 31 2.58 -3.27 2.17
N ARG A 32 2.74 -2.94 0.89
CA ARG A 32 3.01 -3.89 -0.18
C ARG A 32 4.28 -3.54 -0.95
N PRO A 33 5.02 -4.53 -1.47
CA PRO A 33 6.16 -4.26 -2.35
C PRO A 33 5.68 -3.63 -3.66
N GLU A 34 6.36 -2.56 -4.08
CA GLU A 34 6.13 -1.85 -5.34
C GLU A 34 7.48 -1.50 -5.97
N ALA A 35 7.99 -2.36 -6.84
CA ALA A 35 9.35 -2.25 -7.38
C ALA A 35 9.58 -0.98 -8.23
N GLN A 36 8.51 -0.35 -8.70
CA GLN A 36 8.58 0.88 -9.47
C GLN A 36 8.70 2.13 -8.58
N ALA A 37 8.31 2.06 -7.31
CA ALA A 37 8.34 3.17 -6.35
C ALA A 37 9.76 3.45 -5.82
N ARG A 38 10.68 3.83 -6.70
CA ARG A 38 12.10 4.06 -6.40
C ARG A 38 12.39 5.38 -5.70
N TRP A 39 11.41 6.26 -5.58
CA TRP A 39 11.50 7.55 -4.91
C TRP A 39 11.39 7.40 -3.39
N LYS A 40 11.62 8.50 -2.66
CA LYS A 40 11.39 8.55 -1.21
C LYS A 40 9.87 8.68 -0.93
N PRO A 41 9.35 8.01 0.11
CA PRO A 41 7.99 8.25 0.60
C PRO A 41 7.76 9.73 0.89
N ALA A 42 6.56 10.22 0.58
CA ALA A 42 6.19 11.61 0.83
C ALA A 42 5.71 11.84 2.26
N LEU A 43 5.12 10.81 2.88
CA LEU A 43 4.68 10.87 4.27
C LEU A 43 5.84 10.62 5.23
N ALA A 44 5.66 11.09 6.47
CA ALA A 44 6.55 10.74 7.58
C ALA A 44 6.52 9.22 7.86
N ALA A 45 7.41 8.74 8.72
CA ALA A 45 7.45 7.32 9.09
C ALA A 45 6.16 6.84 9.79
N HIS A 46 5.52 7.70 10.59
CA HIS A 46 4.41 7.31 11.46
C HIS A 46 3.26 6.56 10.73
N PRO A 47 2.68 7.06 9.61
CA PRO A 47 1.67 6.32 8.85
C PRO A 47 2.11 4.92 8.36
N TRP A 48 3.39 4.76 8.05
CA TRP A 48 3.96 3.48 7.64
C TRP A 48 4.13 2.55 8.85
N GLU A 49 4.57 3.08 9.99
CA GLU A 49 4.74 2.30 11.24
C GLU A 49 3.41 1.80 11.82
N THR A 50 2.32 2.53 11.59
CA THR A 50 0.98 2.17 12.05
C THR A 50 0.18 1.32 11.07
N ALA A 51 0.79 0.85 9.98
CA ALA A 51 0.11 -0.04 9.05
C ALA A 51 -0.31 -1.36 9.74
N HIS A 52 -1.46 -1.89 9.37
CA HIS A 52 -2.03 -3.09 9.98
C HIS A 52 -1.24 -4.35 9.60
N ALA A 53 -0.65 -4.39 8.40
CA ALA A 53 0.24 -5.47 7.99
C ALA A 53 1.24 -5.02 6.93
N GLU A 54 2.39 -5.69 6.89
CA GLU A 54 3.40 -5.54 5.85
C GLU A 54 3.64 -6.88 5.15
N PHE A 55 3.61 -6.87 3.82
CA PHE A 55 3.99 -8.03 3.04
C PHE A 55 5.51 -8.23 3.09
N GLN A 56 5.95 -9.34 3.68
CA GLN A 56 7.33 -9.80 3.63
C GLN A 56 7.46 -10.91 2.60
N LYS A 57 8.39 -10.76 1.66
CA LYS A 57 8.69 -11.83 0.71
C LYS A 57 9.29 -13.00 1.50
N ALA A 58 8.60 -14.13 1.53
CA ALA A 58 9.18 -15.34 2.09
C ALA A 58 10.45 -15.70 1.31
N SER A 59 11.58 -15.72 1.99
CA SER A 59 12.84 -16.29 1.48
C SER A 59 12.63 -17.79 1.36
N ARG A 60 12.07 -18.26 0.24
CA ARG A 60 12.18 -19.67 -0.11
C ARG A 60 13.62 -19.87 -0.56
N GLY A 61 14.46 -20.34 0.36
CA GLY A 61 15.83 -20.75 0.06
C GLY A 61 15.79 -21.73 -1.11
N GLN A 62 16.50 -21.38 -2.17
CA GLN A 62 16.95 -22.33 -3.18
C GLN A 62 18.34 -22.79 -2.77
#